data_AF-A0A2N2HG94-F1
#
_entry.id   AF-A0A2N2HG94-F1
#
_cell.length_a   1.000
_cell.length_b   1.000
_cell.length_c   1.000
_cell.angle_alpha   90.00
_cell.angle_beta   90.00
_cell.angle_gamma   90.00
#
_symmetry.space_group_name_H-M   'P 1'
#
loop_
_entity.id
_entity.type
_entity.pdbx_description
1 polymer ?
#
loop_
_entity_poly.entity_id
_entity_poly.type
_entity_poly.pdbx_seq_one_letter_code
_entity_poly.pdbx_strand_id
1 'polypeptide(L)' 'MNRFLNKAVFALALLLTCTGMAHARDQVKISGSSTVFPFSSYVAEELGATTKFPAPVVESTGSGGGHKLFGA' A
#
# COMPACT_ATOMS: atom_id res chain seq x y z
N MET A 1 33.38 -0.67 -33.89
CA MET A 1 31.90 -0.51 -33.90
C MET A 1 31.19 -1.34 -32.82
N ASN A 2 31.61 -2.59 -32.59
CA ASN A 2 30.90 -3.56 -31.72
C ASN A 2 30.92 -3.19 -30.23
N ARG A 3 31.97 -2.50 -29.75
CA ARG A 3 32.09 -2.09 -28.34
C ARG A 3 31.12 -0.97 -27.94
N PHE A 4 30.74 -0.09 -28.88
CA PHE A 4 29.74 0.95 -28.62
C PHE A 4 28.33 0.38 -28.65
N LEU A 5 28.05 -0.53 -29.59
CA LEU A 5 26.77 -1.23 -29.67
C LEU A 5 26.51 -2.07 -28.40
N ASN A 6 27.52 -2.79 -27.91
CA ASN A 6 27.40 -3.57 -26.67
C ASN A 6 27.12 -2.68 -25.44
N LYS A 7 27.72 -1.48 -25.37
CA LYS A 7 27.45 -0.52 -24.29
C LYS A 7 26.04 0.05 -24.36
N ALA A 8 25.54 0.34 -25.56
CA ALA A 8 24.18 0.83 -25.76
C ALA A 8 23.13 -0.23 -25.38
N VAL A 9 23.37 -1.50 -25.73
CA VAL A 9 22.52 -2.62 -25.32
C VAL A 9 22.55 -2.82 -23.81
N PHE A 10 23.71 -2.70 -23.16
CA PHE A 10 23.82 -2.79 -21.71
C PHE A 10 23.10 -1.64 -21.00
N ALA A 11 23.19 -0.42 -21.52
CA ALA A 11 22.49 0.73 -20.97
C ALA A 11 20.97 0.59 -21.09
N LEU A 12 20.48 0.09 -22.22
CA LEU A 12 19.05 -0.18 -22.42
C LEU A 12 18.54 -1.31 -21.51
N ALA A 13 19.33 -2.38 -21.34
CA ALA A 13 19.01 -3.47 -20.43
C ALA A 13 18.91 -3.00 -18.97
N LEU A 14 19.81 -2.09 -18.55
CA LEU A 14 19.77 -1.52 -17.20
C LEU A 14 18.52 -0.64 -16.98
N LEU A 15 18.13 0.18 -17.96
CA LEU A 15 16.91 1.00 -17.86
C LEU A 15 15.64 0.15 -17.71
N LEU A 16 15.56 -1.01 -18.37
CA LEU A 16 14.41 -1.91 -18.27
C LEU A 16 14.25 -2.53 -16.88
N THR A 17 15.33 -2.65 -16.10
CA THR A 17 15.27 -3.16 -14.72
C THR A 17 14.84 -2.12 -13.69
N CYS A 18 14.80 -0.84 -14.06
CA CYS A 18 14.41 0.26 -13.17
C CYS A 18 12.92 0.58 -13.18
N THR A 19 12.08 -0.19 -13.88
CA THR A 19 10.62 -0.09 -13.72
C THR A 19 10.26 -0.62 -12.34
N GLY A 20 10.18 0.28 -11.36
CA GLY A 20 9.83 -0.05 -9.98
C GLY A 20 8.57 -0.92 -9.95
N MET A 21 8.69 -2.12 -9.38
CA MET A 21 7.53 -2.97 -9.15
C MET A 21 6.59 -2.21 -8.23
N ALA A 22 5.42 -1.83 -8.76
CA ALA A 22 4.35 -1.28 -7.94
C ALA A 22 3.88 -2.40 -7.00
N HIS A 23 4.41 -2.43 -5.79
CA HIS A 23 3.96 -3.33 -4.74
C HIS A 23 2.58 -2.86 -4.25
N ALA A 24 1.52 -3.30 -4.94
CA ALA A 24 0.18 -3.25 -4.39
C ALA A 24 0.21 -4.02 -3.06
N ARG A 25 -0.25 -3.38 -1.99
CA ARG A 25 -0.38 -4.04 -0.69
C ARG A 25 -1.66 -4.85 -0.73
N ASP A 26 -1.58 -6.11 -0.31
CA ASP A 26 -2.74 -7.01 -0.29
C ASP A 26 -3.75 -6.67 0.81
N GLN A 27 -3.44 -5.73 1.71
CA GLN A 27 -4.25 -5.39 2.87
C GLN A 27 -4.32 -3.90 3.12
N VAL A 28 -5.53 -3.42 3.42
CA VAL A 28 -5.81 -2.05 3.86
C VAL A 28 -5.66 -1.99 5.38
N LYS A 29 -4.89 -1.02 5.87
CA LYS A 29 -4.77 -0.69 7.29
C LYS A 29 -5.38 0.69 7.55
N ILE A 30 -6.17 0.78 8.62
CA ILE A 30 -6.91 1.99 8.99
C ILE A 30 -6.48 2.37 10.40
N SER A 31 -5.88 3.54 10.57
CA SER A 31 -5.55 4.13 11.87
C SER A 31 -6.32 5.44 12.03
N GLY A 32 -7.00 5.64 13.14
CA GLY A 32 -7.89 6.81 13.27
C GLY A 32 -8.46 7.05 14.66
N SER A 33 -9.56 7.81 14.71
CA SER A 33 -10.20 8.22 15.96
C SER A 33 -10.69 7.02 16.77
N SER A 34 -10.34 7.01 18.06
CA SER A 34 -10.82 6.01 19.01
C SER A 34 -12.32 6.07 19.25
N THR A 35 -12.98 7.20 18.96
CA THR A 35 -14.44 7.34 19.11
C THR A 35 -15.23 6.64 18.02
N VAL A 36 -14.66 6.53 16.81
CA VAL A 36 -15.32 5.85 15.67
C VAL A 36 -14.86 4.42 15.48
N PHE A 37 -13.79 4.01 16.19
CA PHE A 37 -13.21 2.67 16.15
C PHE A 37 -14.24 1.54 16.13
N PRO A 38 -15.21 1.43 17.08
CA PRO A 38 -16.13 0.29 17.09
C PRO A 38 -17.02 0.23 15.83
N PHE A 39 -17.40 1.37 15.27
CA PHE A 39 -18.21 1.43 14.05
C PHE A 39 -17.40 1.03 12.82
N SER A 40 -16.17 1.55 12.70
CA SER A 40 -15.29 1.21 11.56
C SER A 40 -14.86 -0.26 11.58
N SER A 41 -14.63 -0.85 12.77
CA SER A 41 -14.28 -2.26 12.89
C SER A 41 -15.43 -3.16 12.43
N TYR A 42 -16.66 -2.85 12.84
CA TYR A 42 -17.83 -3.60 12.37
C TYR A 42 -17.96 -3.56 10.84
N VAL A 43 -17.85 -2.38 10.23
CA VAL A 43 -17.94 -2.24 8.76
C VAL A 43 -16.81 -2.98 8.06
N ALA A 44 -15.59 -2.99 8.62
CA ALA A 44 -14.46 -3.70 8.07
C ALA A 44 -14.66 -5.23 8.09
N GLU A 45 -15.21 -5.76 9.18
CA GLU A 45 -15.57 -7.18 9.30
C GLU A 45 -16.71 -7.55 8.34
N GLU A 46 -17.76 -6.71 8.27
CA GLU A 46 -18.88 -6.90 7.36
C GLU A 46 -18.40 -7.00 5.91
N LEU A 47 -17.57 -6.05 5.47
CA LEU A 47 -17.02 -6.02 4.12
C LEU A 47 -16.31 -7.33 3.78
N GLY A 48 -15.53 -7.87 4.71
CA GLY A 48 -14.84 -9.15 4.53
C GLY A 48 -15.77 -10.36 4.54
N ALA A 49 -16.93 -10.27 5.20
CA ALA A 49 -17.93 -11.32 5.25
C ALA A 49 -18.86 -11.35 4.02
N THR A 50 -19.17 -10.19 3.44
CA THR A 50 -20.14 -10.09 2.34
C THR A 50 -19.56 -9.90 0.96
N THR A 51 -18.28 -9.53 0.87
CA THR A 51 -17.61 -9.29 -0.41
C THR A 51 -16.44 -10.23 -0.62
N LYS A 52 -15.88 -10.19 -1.83
CA LYS A 52 -14.64 -10.90 -2.17
C LYS A 52 -13.37 -10.19 -1.67
N PHE A 53 -13.50 -9.03 -1.04
CA PHE A 53 -12.36 -8.24 -0.58
C PHE A 53 -11.96 -8.65 0.83
N PRO A 54 -10.65 -8.69 1.16
CA PRO A 54 -10.22 -8.97 2.52
C PRO A 54 -10.66 -7.85 3.48
N ALA A 55 -11.05 -8.24 4.70
CA ALA A 55 -11.38 -7.30 5.75
C ALA A 55 -10.19 -6.35 6.05
N PRO A 56 -10.41 -5.02 6.05
CA PRO A 56 -9.41 -4.07 6.49
C PRO A 56 -9.03 -4.27 7.96
N VAL A 57 -7.76 -4.01 8.31
CA VAL A 57 -7.31 -4.00 9.71
C VAL A 57 -7.49 -2.61 10.29
N VAL A 58 -8.31 -2.50 11.33
CA VAL A 58 -8.64 -1.23 11.99
C VAL A 58 -7.90 -1.13 13.33
N GLU A 59 -7.22 -0.01 13.57
CA GLU A 59 -6.47 0.27 14.79
C GLU A 59 -6.94 1.59 15.43
N SER A 60 -7.13 1.56 16.76
CA SER A 60 -7.52 2.72 17.56
C SER A 60 -6.28 3.49 18.00
N THR A 61 -5.93 4.57 17.29
CA THR A 61 -4.74 5.39 17.56
C THR A 61 -5.08 6.81 18.02
N GLY A 62 -6.37 7.19 18.03
CA GLY A 62 -6.83 8.57 18.19
C GLY A 62 -6.63 9.41 16.92
N SER A 63 -7.40 10.48 16.74
CA SER A 63 -7.34 11.31 15.51
C SER A 63 -5.95 11.89 15.27
N GLY A 64 -5.29 12.38 16.32
CA GLY A 64 -3.93 12.91 16.22
C GLY A 64 -2.89 11.83 15.90
N GLY A 65 -3.01 10.65 16.52
CA GLY A 65 -2.14 9.51 16.24
C GLY A 65 -2.33 8.98 14.82
N GLY A 66 -3.59 8.88 14.36
CA GLY A 66 -3.93 8.45 13.01
C GLY A 66 -3.42 9.43 11.95
N HIS A 67 -3.56 10.73 12.18
CA HIS A 67 -3.03 11.75 11.26
C HIS A 67 -1.50 11.67 11.14
N LYS A 68 -0.80 11.51 12.27
CA LYS A 68 0.65 11.31 12.28
C LYS A 68 1.07 10.05 11.53
N LEU A 69 0.35 8.94 11.71
CA LEU A 69 0.67 7.67 11.03
C LEU A 69 0.36 7.71 9.52
N PHE A 70 -0.61 8.53 9.09
CA PHE A 70 -1.02 8.63 7.69
C PHE A 70 -0.03 9.42 6.83
N GLY A 71 0.62 10.46 7.38
CA GLY A 71 1.62 11.23 6.64
C GLY A 71 1.82 12.67 7.07
N ALA A 72 1.49 13.02 8.32
CA ALA A 72 1.84 14.31 8.92
C ALA A 72 3.16 14.25 9.70
#